data_AF-A0A2K8XN28-F1
#
_entry.id   AF-A0A2K8XN28-F1
#
_cell.length_a   1.000
_cell.length_b   1.000
_cell.length_c   1.000
_cell.angle_alpha   90.00
_cell.angle_beta   90.00
_cell.angle_gamma   90.00
#
_symmetry.space_group_name_H-M   'P 1'
#
loop_
_entity.id
_entity.type
_entity.pdbx_description
1 polymer ?
#
loop_
_entity_poly.entity_id
_entity_poly.type
_entity_poly.pdbx_seq_one_letter_code
_entity_poly.pdbx_strand_id
1 'polypeptide(L)'
;MSIGVVLVGIIFFGLVVNNLIKDNKPYDDIPKKQNQQSNRIVFNERESKPFTNRDIKEFEDMMEKSFYRNINYTIKQIPSNSVDNPQAISLAIEVAIGSTYKSLKEKLLNDPQVNSVLSNQQVINSLNKVRDRVLLKHF
;
A
#
# COMPACT_ATOMS: atom_id res chain seq x y z
N MET A 1 12.33 28.82 21.18
CA MET A 1 11.74 28.44 19.88
C MET A 1 12.61 27.35 19.28
N SER A 2 12.15 26.10 19.24
CA SER A 2 12.84 25.03 18.52
C SER A 2 11.80 24.19 17.79
N ILE A 3 11.44 24.66 16.59
CA ILE A 3 10.80 23.85 15.57
C ILE A 3 11.94 23.23 14.77
N GLY A 4 12.16 21.94 14.95
CA GLY A 4 13.17 21.24 14.18
C GLY A 4 13.26 19.79 14.63
N VAL A 5 13.18 18.86 13.68
CA VAL A 5 13.32 17.41 13.88
C VAL A 5 12.02 16.67 14.30
N VAL A 6 10.99 16.74 13.45
CA VAL A 6 9.90 15.73 13.42
C VAL A 6 9.78 15.05 12.04
N LEU A 7 10.52 15.50 11.02
CA LEU A 7 10.14 15.25 9.62
C LEU A 7 10.85 14.11 8.89
N VAL A 8 11.74 13.32 9.51
CA VAL A 8 12.57 12.38 8.73
C VAL A 8 11.99 10.96 8.65
N GLY A 9 11.24 10.49 9.67
CA GLY A 9 10.67 9.14 9.68
C GLY A 9 9.41 8.97 8.80
N ILE A 10 8.54 9.99 8.79
CA ILE A 10 7.26 9.96 8.06
C ILE A 10 7.48 10.09 6.54
N ILE A 11 8.49 10.86 6.12
CA ILE A 11 8.80 11.05 4.70
C ILE A 11 9.31 9.74 4.07
N PHE A 12 10.08 8.92 4.79
CA PHE A 12 10.59 7.67 4.23
C PHE A 12 9.50 6.62 4.01
N PHE A 13 8.56 6.45 4.96
CA PHE A 13 7.46 5.49 4.78
C PHE A 13 6.48 5.94 3.69
N GLY A 14 6.18 7.24 3.63
CA GLY A 14 5.39 7.82 2.55
C GLY A 14 6.05 7.68 1.16
N LEU A 15 7.38 7.82 1.07
CA LEU A 15 8.12 7.70 -0.18
C LEU A 15 8.23 6.23 -0.66
N VAL A 16 8.49 5.29 0.25
CA VAL A 16 8.60 3.86 -0.07
C VAL A 16 7.27 3.33 -0.58
N VAL A 17 6.16 3.68 0.07
CA VAL A 17 4.84 3.23 -0.39
C VAL A 17 4.39 3.95 -1.67
N ASN A 18 4.75 5.22 -1.87
CA ASN A 18 4.46 5.90 -3.13
C ASN A 18 5.24 5.32 -4.32
N ASN A 19 6.42 4.74 -4.09
CA ASN A 19 7.16 3.96 -5.10
C ASN A 19 6.53 2.57 -5.34
N LEU A 20 6.16 1.83 -4.29
CA LEU A 20 5.44 0.54 -4.41
C LEU A 20 4.10 0.66 -5.16
N ILE A 21 3.49 1.85 -5.14
CA ILE A 21 2.26 2.19 -5.84
C ILE A 21 2.53 2.66 -7.29
N LYS A 22 3.69 3.25 -7.59
CA LYS A 22 4.10 3.66 -8.95
C LYS A 22 4.56 2.50 -9.82
N ASP A 23 5.06 1.42 -9.23
CA ASP A 23 5.57 0.24 -9.94
C ASP A 23 4.47 -0.69 -10.50
N ASN A 24 3.19 -0.27 -10.46
CA ASN A 24 2.07 -0.95 -11.13
C ASN A 24 1.88 -0.50 -12.60
N LYS A 25 2.93 0.04 -13.26
CA LYS A 25 2.95 0.17 -14.72
C LYS A 25 3.61 -1.07 -15.33
N PRO A 26 3.15 -1.58 -16.49
CA PRO A 26 3.89 -2.61 -17.23
C PRO A 26 5.25 -2.03 -17.63
N TYR A 27 6.32 -2.73 -17.23
CA TYR A 27 7.70 -2.38 -17.55
C TYR A 27 7.97 -2.65 -19.03
N ASP A 28 8.06 -1.58 -19.83
CA ASP A 28 8.91 -1.59 -21.02
C ASP A 28 10.13 -0.68 -20.74
N ASP A 29 11.31 -1.24 -21.04
CA ASP A 29 12.64 -0.63 -21.15
C ASP A 29 13.39 -0.14 -19.89
N ILE A 30 14.18 -1.06 -19.32
CA ILE A 30 15.29 -0.79 -18.39
C ILE A 30 16.59 -0.65 -19.19
N PRO A 31 17.38 0.43 -19.05
CA PRO A 31 18.82 0.36 -19.26
C PRO A 31 19.53 0.14 -17.91
N LYS A 32 20.22 -1.00 -17.79
CA LYS A 32 21.13 -1.34 -16.67
C LYS A 32 22.30 -0.34 -16.64
N LYS A 33 22.57 0.27 -15.48
CA LYS A 33 23.91 0.79 -15.16
C LYS A 33 24.34 0.45 -13.73
N GLN A 34 25.60 0.03 -13.65
CA GLN A 34 26.33 -0.52 -12.52
C GLN A 34 26.78 0.54 -11.49
N ASN A 35 27.02 0.03 -10.27
CA ASN A 35 28.04 0.42 -9.29
C ASN A 35 28.19 1.89 -8.91
N GLN A 36 27.80 2.24 -7.67
CA GLN A 36 28.66 3.02 -6.78
C GLN A 36 28.56 2.55 -5.33
N GLN A 37 29.68 2.03 -4.85
CA GLN A 37 30.08 1.75 -3.49
C GLN A 37 29.93 3.02 -2.62
N SER A 38 29.21 2.93 -1.49
CA SER A 38 29.26 3.98 -0.46
C SER A 38 29.05 3.41 0.94
N ASN A 39 30.16 3.39 1.68
CA ASN A 39 30.30 3.48 3.13
C ASN A 39 29.21 2.85 4.01
N ARG A 40 29.55 1.71 4.62
CA ARG A 40 28.90 1.21 5.84
C ARG A 40 28.98 2.29 6.93
N ILE A 41 27.89 3.02 7.10
CA ILE A 41 27.63 3.79 8.32
C ILE A 41 27.19 2.77 9.37
N VAL A 42 27.99 2.62 10.41
CA VAL A 42 27.62 1.87 11.62
C VAL A 42 26.48 2.63 12.28
N PHE A 43 25.25 2.14 12.14
CA PHE A 43 24.11 2.69 12.84
C PHE A 43 24.05 2.09 14.23
N ASN A 44 24.45 2.88 15.23
CA ASN A 44 24.12 2.63 16.62
C ASN A 44 22.61 2.36 16.75
N GLU A 45 22.28 1.32 17.51
CA GLU A 45 20.95 0.92 17.95
C GLU A 45 20.22 2.11 18.58
N ARG A 46 19.58 2.93 17.75
CA ARG A 46 18.59 3.89 18.21
C ARG A 46 17.32 3.10 18.42
N GLU A 47 16.94 2.91 19.68
CA GLU A 47 15.64 2.38 20.11
C GLU A 47 14.55 2.84 19.14
N SER A 48 14.05 1.92 18.33
CA SER A 48 12.93 2.20 17.45
C SER A 48 11.74 2.49 18.35
N LYS A 49 11.20 3.71 18.27
CA LYS A 49 9.95 4.03 18.98
C LYS A 49 8.90 2.97 18.65
N PRO A 50 8.10 2.54 19.63
CA PRO A 50 7.08 1.53 19.39
C PRO A 50 6.11 2.02 18.32
N PHE A 51 5.76 1.13 17.38
CA PHE A 51 4.76 1.38 16.35
C PHE A 51 3.42 1.71 17.04
N THR A 52 2.88 2.89 16.80
CA THR A 52 1.73 3.40 17.56
C THR A 52 0.40 3.09 16.88
N ASN A 53 -0.70 3.24 17.62
CA ASN A 53 -2.05 3.13 17.06
C ASN A 53 -2.30 4.13 15.91
N ARG A 54 -1.61 5.28 15.92
CA ARG A 54 -1.68 6.25 14.81
C ARG A 54 -1.05 5.67 13.55
N ASP A 55 0.11 5.05 13.67
CA ASP A 55 0.85 4.47 12.55
C ASP A 55 0.07 3.30 11.93
N ILE A 56 -0.58 2.47 12.76
CA ILE A 56 -1.49 1.40 12.30
C ILE A 56 -2.66 2.00 11.51
N LYS A 57 -3.25 3.11 12.00
CA LYS A 57 -4.35 3.76 11.30
C LYS A 57 -3.91 4.34 9.96
N GLU A 58 -2.76 5.01 9.90
CA GLU A 58 -2.21 5.54 8.64
C GLU A 58 -1.92 4.41 7.64
N PHE A 59 -1.35 3.31 8.10
CA PHE A 59 -1.14 2.10 7.30
C PHE A 59 -2.46 1.54 6.75
N GLU A 60 -3.50 1.45 7.59
CA GLU A 60 -4.84 1.03 7.16
C GLU A 60 -5.46 2.00 6.14
N ASP A 61 -5.33 3.32 6.34
CA ASP A 61 -5.86 4.34 5.43
C ASP A 61 -5.16 4.28 4.05
N MET A 62 -3.87 3.93 4.01
CA MET A 62 -3.12 3.73 2.77
C MET A 62 -3.59 2.49 1.99
N MET A 63 -3.89 1.39 2.70
CA MET A 63 -4.52 0.23 2.08
C MET A 63 -5.91 0.58 1.54
N GLU A 64 -6.75 1.27 2.34
CA GLU A 64 -8.11 1.66 1.94
C GLU A 64 -8.08 2.52 0.66
N LYS A 65 -7.15 3.49 0.56
CA LYS A 65 -6.94 4.27 -0.67
C LYS A 65 -6.58 3.40 -1.89
N SER A 66 -5.81 2.33 -1.68
CA SER A 66 -5.42 1.42 -2.76
C SER A 66 -6.63 0.64 -3.29
N PHE A 67 -7.53 0.19 -2.40
CA PHE A 67 -8.79 -0.42 -2.78
C PHE A 67 -9.65 0.52 -3.63
N TYR A 68 -9.95 1.73 -3.14
CA TYR A 68 -10.77 2.67 -3.91
C TYR A 68 -10.14 3.08 -5.23
N ARG A 69 -8.81 3.22 -5.29
CA ARG A 69 -8.12 3.51 -6.54
C ARG A 69 -8.36 2.41 -7.56
N ASN A 70 -8.20 1.14 -7.17
CA ASN A 70 -8.38 0.02 -8.08
C ASN A 70 -9.85 -0.19 -8.46
N ILE A 71 -10.78 0.00 -7.52
CA ILE A 71 -12.23 -0.01 -7.80
C ILE A 71 -12.56 1.06 -8.85
N ASN A 72 -12.17 2.30 -8.62
CA ASN A 72 -12.43 3.40 -9.56
C ASN A 72 -11.77 3.17 -10.92
N TYR A 73 -10.55 2.62 -10.93
CA TYR A 73 -9.89 2.25 -12.17
C TYR A 73 -10.68 1.17 -12.93
N THR A 74 -11.08 0.11 -12.25
CA THR A 74 -11.79 -1.02 -12.88
C THR A 74 -13.17 -0.61 -13.40
N ILE A 75 -13.92 0.22 -12.63
CA ILE A 75 -15.20 0.78 -13.08
C ILE A 75 -15.03 1.61 -14.36
N LYS A 76 -13.95 2.41 -14.46
CA LYS A 76 -13.67 3.21 -15.68
C LYS A 76 -13.33 2.37 -16.90
N GLN A 77 -12.91 1.11 -16.71
CA GLN A 77 -12.64 0.18 -17.81
C GLN A 77 -13.88 -0.60 -18.24
N ILE A 78 -15.01 -0.47 -17.54
CA ILE A 78 -16.27 -1.08 -17.97
C ILE A 78 -16.66 -0.48 -19.33
N PRO A 79 -16.94 -1.31 -20.35
CA PRO A 79 -17.41 -0.83 -21.63
C PRO A 79 -18.63 0.08 -21.47
N SER A 80 -18.69 1.19 -22.22
CA SER A 80 -19.74 2.21 -22.09
C SER A 80 -21.17 1.66 -22.20
N ASN A 81 -21.37 0.60 -22.99
CA ASN A 81 -22.65 -0.10 -23.12
C ASN A 81 -23.06 -0.91 -21.87
N SER A 82 -22.19 -1.00 -20.86
CA SER A 82 -22.36 -1.79 -19.64
C SER A 82 -22.21 -0.94 -18.37
N VAL A 83 -21.96 0.36 -18.50
CA VAL A 83 -21.74 1.27 -17.35
C VAL A 83 -23.02 1.45 -16.52
N ASP A 84 -24.20 1.35 -17.12
CA ASP A 84 -25.47 1.41 -16.40
C ASP A 84 -25.95 0.04 -15.91
N ASN A 85 -25.17 -1.01 -16.14
CA ASN A 85 -25.50 -2.36 -15.69
C ASN A 85 -24.99 -2.56 -14.25
N PRO A 86 -25.88 -2.60 -13.23
CA PRO A 86 -25.48 -2.70 -11.84
C PRO A 86 -24.78 -4.03 -11.52
N GLN A 87 -25.11 -5.12 -12.22
CA GLN A 87 -24.42 -6.40 -12.06
C GLN A 87 -22.99 -6.33 -12.61
N ALA A 88 -22.77 -5.64 -13.74
CA ALA A 88 -21.44 -5.44 -14.29
C ALA A 88 -20.56 -4.58 -13.38
N ILE A 89 -21.13 -3.50 -12.82
CA ILE A 89 -20.44 -2.66 -11.82
C ILE A 89 -20.12 -3.47 -10.57
N SER A 90 -21.09 -4.24 -10.05
CA SER A 90 -20.91 -5.07 -8.86
C SER A 90 -19.78 -6.09 -9.04
N LEU A 91 -19.78 -6.82 -10.16
CA LEU A 91 -18.71 -7.77 -10.48
C LEU A 91 -17.35 -7.08 -10.61
N ALA A 92 -17.30 -5.91 -11.25
CA ALA A 92 -16.06 -5.12 -11.37
C ALA A 92 -15.52 -4.70 -10.00
N ILE A 93 -16.39 -4.30 -9.07
CA ILE A 93 -16.02 -3.96 -7.70
C ILE A 93 -15.47 -5.20 -6.97
N GLU A 94 -16.15 -6.36 -7.05
CA GLU A 94 -15.68 -7.59 -6.41
C GLU A 94 -14.30 -8.02 -6.93
N VAL A 95 -14.10 -7.99 -8.24
CA VAL A 95 -12.81 -8.31 -8.89
C VAL A 95 -11.73 -7.33 -8.45
N ALA A 96 -12.04 -6.02 -8.38
CA ALA A 96 -11.10 -5.01 -7.93
C ALA A 96 -10.72 -5.20 -6.45
N ILE A 97 -11.67 -5.53 -5.58
CA ILE A 97 -11.41 -5.82 -4.15
C ILE A 97 -10.54 -7.07 -4.02
N GLY A 98 -10.93 -8.17 -4.66
CA GLY A 98 -10.19 -9.44 -4.59
C GLY A 98 -8.75 -9.33 -5.10
N SER A 99 -8.56 -8.68 -6.25
CA SER A 99 -7.23 -8.45 -6.83
C SER A 99 -6.37 -7.53 -5.96
N THR A 100 -6.93 -6.45 -5.42
CA THR A 100 -6.22 -5.55 -4.51
C THR A 100 -5.79 -6.27 -3.24
N TYR A 101 -6.70 -7.04 -2.63
CA TYR A 101 -6.39 -7.83 -1.44
C TYR A 101 -5.24 -8.80 -1.69
N LYS A 102 -5.29 -9.57 -2.78
CA LYS A 102 -4.23 -10.51 -3.14
C LYS A 102 -2.89 -9.80 -3.34
N SER A 103 -2.88 -8.71 -4.10
CA SER A 103 -1.67 -7.95 -4.40
C SER A 103 -1.04 -7.33 -3.14
N LEU A 104 -1.85 -6.69 -2.30
CA LEU A 104 -1.38 -6.11 -1.04
C LEU A 104 -0.88 -7.20 -0.07
N LYS A 105 -1.61 -8.31 0.06
CA LYS A 105 -1.17 -9.43 0.90
C LYS A 105 0.19 -9.95 0.48
N GLU A 106 0.39 -10.19 -0.81
CA GLU A 106 1.66 -10.69 -1.34
C GLU A 106 2.79 -9.67 -1.14
N LYS A 107 2.58 -8.39 -1.46
CA LYS A 107 3.60 -7.35 -1.33
C LYS A 107 3.97 -7.11 0.14
N LEU A 108 2.99 -6.93 1.01
CA LEU A 108 3.21 -6.53 2.41
C LEU A 108 3.83 -7.66 3.23
N LEU A 109 3.45 -8.92 3.00
CA LEU A 109 4.02 -10.06 3.74
C LEU A 109 5.47 -10.36 3.32
N ASN A 110 5.89 -9.92 2.14
CA ASN A 110 7.24 -10.12 1.64
C ASN A 110 8.11 -8.85 1.73
N ASP A 111 7.59 -7.75 2.30
CA ASP A 111 8.33 -6.50 2.45
C ASP A 111 9.13 -6.51 3.76
N PRO A 112 10.49 -6.53 3.69
CA PRO A 112 11.32 -6.54 4.89
C PRO A 112 11.12 -5.31 5.79
N GLN A 113 10.74 -4.16 5.21
CA GLN A 113 10.49 -2.94 5.98
C GLN A 113 9.20 -3.06 6.77
N VAL A 114 8.13 -3.57 6.16
CA VAL A 114 6.86 -3.81 6.86
C VAL A 114 7.05 -4.88 7.93
N ASN A 115 7.75 -5.97 7.61
CA ASN A 115 8.00 -7.08 8.53
C ASN A 115 8.93 -6.71 9.69
N SER A 116 9.71 -5.62 9.57
CA SER A 116 10.52 -5.09 10.66
C SER A 116 9.71 -4.36 11.73
N VAL A 117 8.49 -3.91 11.41
CA VAL A 117 7.64 -3.11 12.31
C VAL A 117 6.32 -3.80 12.68
N LEU A 118 5.80 -4.66 11.80
CA LEU A 118 4.55 -5.37 11.99
C LEU A 118 4.76 -6.86 11.74
N SER A 119 4.18 -7.69 12.62
CA SER A 119 4.10 -9.13 12.33
C SER A 119 3.18 -9.39 11.14
N ASN A 120 3.44 -10.50 10.42
CA ASN A 120 2.58 -10.96 9.34
C ASN A 120 1.11 -11.09 9.77
N GLN A 121 0.85 -11.49 11.02
CA GLN A 121 -0.51 -11.56 11.54
C GLN A 121 -1.15 -10.19 11.68
N GLN A 122 -0.42 -9.17 12.15
CA GLN A 122 -0.93 -7.80 12.22
C GLN A 122 -1.22 -7.24 10.83
N VAL A 123 -0.33 -7.49 9.86
CA VAL A 123 -0.55 -7.10 8.46
C VAL A 123 -1.83 -7.73 7.92
N ILE A 124 -2.03 -9.04 8.11
CA ILE A 124 -3.23 -9.76 7.67
C ILE A 124 -4.48 -9.21 8.35
N ASN A 125 -4.43 -8.96 9.66
CA ASN A 125 -5.57 -8.45 10.42
C ASN A 125 -5.98 -7.05 9.93
N SER A 126 -5.02 -6.14 9.75
CA SER A 126 -5.31 -4.80 9.23
C SER A 126 -5.81 -4.84 7.78
N LEU A 127 -5.24 -5.71 6.93
CA LEU A 127 -5.70 -5.88 5.55
C LEU A 127 -7.14 -6.44 5.49
N ASN A 128 -7.46 -7.45 6.31
CA ASN A 128 -8.83 -7.99 6.42
C ASN A 128 -9.80 -6.91 6.88
N LYS A 129 -9.45 -6.18 7.94
CA LYS A 129 -10.28 -5.08 8.47
C LYS A 129 -10.54 -3.99 7.43
N VAL A 130 -9.54 -3.64 6.63
CA VAL A 130 -9.71 -2.67 5.54
C VAL A 130 -10.59 -3.22 4.43
N ARG A 131 -10.34 -4.46 3.98
CA ARG A 131 -11.18 -5.13 2.97
C ARG A 131 -12.64 -5.17 3.40
N ASP A 132 -12.91 -5.55 4.64
CA ASP A 132 -14.27 -5.68 5.17
C ASP A 132 -14.97 -4.30 5.25
N ARG A 133 -14.24 -3.24 5.64
CA ARG A 133 -14.76 -1.86 5.57
C ARG A 133 -15.09 -1.42 4.15
N VAL A 134 -14.28 -1.80 3.17
CA VAL A 134 -14.51 -1.47 1.76
C VAL A 134 -15.70 -2.25 1.22
N LEU A 135 -15.85 -3.53 1.57
CA LEU A 135 -17.00 -4.36 1.20
C LEU A 135 -18.30 -3.75 1.72
N LEU A 136 -18.39 -3.43 3.01
CA LEU A 136 -19.58 -2.83 3.64
C LEU A 136 -20.02 -1.49 3.04
N LYS A 137 -19.13 -0.79 2.33
CA LYS A 137 -19.45 0.48 1.67
C LYS A 137 -20.01 0.31 0.26
N HIS A 138 -19.89 -0.89 -0.33
CA HIS A 138 -20.35 -1.17 -1.69
C HIS A 138 -21.44 -2.25 -1.76
N PHE A 139 -21.70 -2.95 -0.65
CA PHE A 139 -22.70 -4.00 -0.49
C PHE A 139 -23.43 -3.80 0.84
#